data_AF-A0AAW6XGF8-F1
#
_entry.id   AF-A0AAW6XGF8-F1
#
_cell.length_a   1.000
_cell.length_b   1.000
_cell.length_c   1.000
_cell.angle_alpha   90.00
_cell.angle_beta   90.00
_cell.angle_gamma   90.00
#
_symmetry.space_group_name_H-M   'P 1'
#
loop_
_entity.id
_entity.type
_entity.pdbx_description
1 polymer ?
#
loop_
_entity_poly.entity_id
_entity_poly.type
_entity_poly.pdbx_seq_one_letter_code
_entity_poly.pdbx_strand_id
1 'polypeptide(L)'
;MGCCRARADRLVRSGRNAAAARLPGRIMTSSQPAGWTAAELAQAAARGQLDLHYQPLVDLRDHRIAGAEALMRWRHPRLGLLPPGQFLPLAESFGLMPEIGAWVLGEACRQMHKWQGPAWQPFRLA
;
A
#
# COMPACT_ATOMS: atom_id res chain seq x y z
N MET A 1 -11.17 -33.33 -5.36
CA MET A 1 -10.28 -32.40 -6.08
C MET A 1 -11.13 -31.28 -6.66
N GLY A 2 -10.83 -30.03 -6.33
CA GLY A 2 -11.49 -28.84 -6.91
C GLY A 2 -12.46 -28.11 -5.98
N CYS A 3 -11.94 -27.25 -5.07
CA CYS A 3 -12.69 -26.13 -4.50
C CYS A 3 -11.81 -25.11 -3.73
N CYS A 4 -10.61 -24.76 -4.23
CA CYS A 4 -9.76 -23.76 -3.56
C CYS A 4 -9.67 -22.41 -4.30
N ARG A 5 -10.42 -22.21 -5.38
CA ARG A 5 -10.26 -21.06 -6.28
C ARG A 5 -11.25 -19.91 -6.08
N ALA A 6 -12.19 -20.00 -5.13
CA ALA A 6 -13.41 -19.19 -5.20
C ALA A 6 -13.61 -18.07 -4.14
N ARG A 7 -12.57 -17.61 -3.42
CA ARG A 7 -12.78 -16.52 -2.43
C ARG A 7 -11.74 -15.39 -2.38
N ALA A 8 -10.79 -15.32 -3.30
CA ALA A 8 -9.77 -14.25 -3.33
C ALA A 8 -9.91 -13.25 -4.50
N ASP A 9 -11.01 -13.29 -5.25
CA ASP A 9 -11.12 -12.54 -6.52
C ASP A 9 -11.68 -11.11 -6.40
N ARG A 10 -11.81 -10.56 -5.20
CA ARG A 10 -12.24 -9.16 -5.05
C ARG A 10 -11.07 -8.28 -4.61
N LEU A 11 -10.47 -7.64 -5.62
CA LEU A 11 -9.48 -6.55 -5.59
C LEU A 11 -7.99 -6.93 -5.55
N VAL A 12 -7.56 -7.90 -6.38
CA VAL A 12 -6.20 -7.81 -6.97
C VAL A 12 -6.24 -6.75 -8.06
N ARG A 13 -6.28 -5.46 -7.68
CA ARG A 13 -5.96 -4.38 -8.62
C ARG A 13 -4.44 -4.37 -8.71
N SER A 14 -3.91 -4.79 -9.87
CA SER A 14 -2.51 -4.61 -10.26
C SER A 14 -2.18 -3.11 -10.29
N GLY A 15 -2.01 -2.52 -9.12
CA GLY A 15 -1.32 -1.27 -8.97
C GLY A 15 0.16 -1.64 -8.98
N ARG A 16 0.72 -1.83 -10.19
CA ARG A 16 2.18 -1.78 -10.34
C ARG A 16 2.61 -0.54 -9.57
N ASN A 17 3.40 -0.71 -8.52
CA ASN A 17 4.33 0.35 -8.19
C ASN A 17 5.07 0.57 -9.51
N ALA A 18 4.85 1.72 -10.17
CA ALA A 18 5.71 2.10 -11.27
C ALA A 18 7.10 2.10 -10.65
N ALA A 19 7.83 1.01 -10.85
CA ALA A 19 9.24 0.93 -10.54
C ALA A 19 9.83 2.00 -11.44
N ALA A 20 10.05 3.19 -10.87
CA ALA A 20 10.87 4.20 -11.51
C ALA A 20 12.22 3.51 -11.69
N ALA A 21 12.46 3.04 -12.92
CA ALA A 21 13.74 2.49 -13.31
C ALA A 21 14.78 3.53 -12.90
N ARG A 22 15.71 3.13 -12.03
CA ARG A 22 16.74 4.00 -11.46
C ARG A 22 17.74 4.29 -12.57
N LEU A 23 17.45 5.31 -13.39
CA LEU A 23 18.41 5.88 -14.33
C LEU A 23 19.42 6.72 -13.54
N PRO A 24 20.73 6.44 -13.61
CA PRO A 24 21.73 7.31 -13.00
C PRO A 24 21.82 8.61 -13.81
N GLY A 25 21.60 9.75 -13.16
CA GLY A 25 21.89 11.07 -13.74
C GLY A 25 20.74 12.05 -13.91
N ARG A 26 19.66 11.99 -13.12
CA ARG A 26 18.70 13.10 -13.04
C ARG A 26 18.72 13.78 -11.67
N ILE A 27 19.27 14.98 -11.62
CA ILE A 27 19.02 15.94 -10.54
C ILE A 27 17.52 16.27 -10.61
N MET A 28 16.76 15.86 -9.59
CA MET A 28 15.37 16.30 -9.45
C MET A 28 15.41 17.62 -8.69
N THR A 29 15.42 18.73 -9.44
CA THR A 29 15.25 20.08 -8.92
C THR A 29 13.84 20.23 -8.33
N SER A 30 13.74 21.01 -7.26
CA SER A 30 12.50 21.33 -6.55
C SER A 30 11.45 21.99 -7.45
N SER A 31 10.20 21.49 -7.39
CA SER A 31 9.01 22.25 -7.79
C SER A 31 7.80 21.71 -7.02
N GLN A 32 7.38 22.39 -5.97
CA GLN A 32 6.10 22.17 -5.29
C GLN A 32 4.97 22.95 -6.01
N PRO A 33 3.68 22.60 -5.85
CA PRO A 33 3.12 21.86 -4.73
C PRO A 33 2.55 20.51 -5.16
N ALA A 34 2.77 19.49 -4.35
CA ALA A 34 1.78 18.44 -4.27
C ALA A 34 0.47 19.16 -3.85
N GLY A 35 -0.63 19.03 -4.58
CA GLY A 35 -1.86 19.84 -4.39
C GLY A 35 -2.63 19.56 -3.09
N TRP A 36 -1.88 19.24 -2.03
CA TRP A 36 -2.29 18.84 -0.70
C TRP A 36 -1.22 19.33 0.30
N THR A 37 -1.57 19.41 1.57
CA THR A 37 -0.74 19.95 2.66
C THR A 37 -0.34 18.87 3.66
N ALA A 38 0.72 19.10 4.43
CA ALA A 38 1.10 18.20 5.53
C ALA A 38 -0.06 18.00 6.53
N ALA A 39 -0.85 19.05 6.80
CA ALA A 39 -2.03 18.97 7.64
C ALA A 39 -3.12 18.06 7.04
N GLU A 40 -3.35 18.11 5.72
CA GLU A 40 -4.27 17.19 5.04
C GLU A 40 -3.79 15.74 5.15
N LEU A 41 -2.49 15.48 5.00
CA LEU A 41 -1.93 14.12 5.13
C LEU A 41 -2.01 13.61 6.57
N ALA A 42 -1.67 14.44 7.56
CA ALA A 42 -1.76 14.08 8.98
C ALA A 42 -3.19 13.69 9.40
N GLN A 43 -4.20 14.32 8.80
CA GLN A 43 -5.61 14.02 9.05
C GLN A 43 -6.17 12.92 8.14
N ALA A 44 -5.42 12.45 7.14
CA ALA A 44 -5.92 11.51 6.14
C ALA A 44 -6.40 10.19 6.78
N ALA A 45 -5.65 9.67 7.74
CA ALA A 45 -6.01 8.47 8.49
C ALA A 45 -7.35 8.65 9.24
N ALA A 46 -7.47 9.72 10.03
CA ALA A 46 -8.68 10.02 10.80
C ALA A 46 -9.90 10.28 9.91
N ARG A 47 -9.68 10.79 8.68
CA ARG A 47 -10.71 11.05 7.68
C ARG A 47 -11.04 9.84 6.80
N GLY A 48 -10.45 8.67 7.04
CA GLY A 48 -10.68 7.46 6.23
C GLY A 48 -10.18 7.57 4.79
N GLN A 49 -9.18 8.42 4.56
CA GLN A 49 -8.63 8.71 3.24
C GLN A 49 -7.40 7.84 2.90
N LEU A 50 -6.85 7.11 3.86
CA LEU A 50 -5.77 6.15 3.61
C LEU A 50 -6.33 4.74 3.38
N ASP A 51 -5.69 4.01 2.47
CA ASP A 51 -5.97 2.60 2.19
C ASP A 51 -4.70 1.79 1.99
N LEU A 52 -4.85 0.48 2.17
CA LEU A 52 -3.88 -0.51 1.71
C LEU A 52 -4.43 -1.26 0.50
N HIS A 53 -3.67 -1.23 -0.59
CA HIS A 53 -3.82 -2.14 -1.71
C HIS A 53 -2.85 -3.30 -1.54
N TYR A 54 -3.11 -4.44 -2.17
CA TYR A 54 -2.32 -5.65 -1.97
C TYR A 54 -1.85 -6.23 -3.29
N GLN A 55 -0.52 -6.31 -3.47
CA GLN A 55 0.08 -7.02 -4.60
C GLN A 55 0.41 -8.46 -4.17
N PRO A 56 -0.12 -9.50 -4.82
CA PRO A 56 0.17 -10.89 -4.45
C PRO A 56 1.64 -11.25 -4.61
N LEU A 57 2.19 -11.97 -3.63
CA LEU A 57 3.47 -12.67 -3.70
C LEU A 57 3.19 -14.13 -4.06
N VAL A 58 3.79 -14.62 -5.15
CA VAL A 58 3.53 -15.95 -5.69
C VAL A 58 4.79 -16.83 -5.54
N ASP A 59 4.63 -18.04 -5.00
CA ASP A 59 5.69 -19.05 -5.01
C ASP A 59 5.86 -19.58 -6.43
N LEU A 60 7.06 -19.47 -6.99
CA LEU A 60 7.34 -19.88 -8.37
C LEU A 60 7.41 -21.41 -8.55
N ARG A 61 7.53 -22.18 -7.47
CA ARG A 61 7.62 -23.64 -7.54
C ARG A 61 6.27 -24.29 -7.80
N ASP A 62 5.22 -23.78 -7.16
CA ASP A 62 3.87 -24.35 -7.22
C ASP A 62 2.77 -23.36 -7.64
N HIS A 63 3.16 -22.12 -8.00
CA HIS A 63 2.28 -21.04 -8.43
C HIS A 63 1.18 -20.66 -7.43
N ARG A 64 1.38 -20.93 -6.14
CA ARG A 64 0.44 -20.53 -5.09
C ARG A 64 0.74 -19.13 -4.57
N ILE A 65 -0.31 -18.44 -4.11
CA ILE A 65 -0.15 -17.17 -3.41
C ILE A 65 0.45 -17.47 -2.03
N ALA A 66 1.67 -17.02 -1.81
CA ALA A 66 2.40 -17.16 -0.56
C ALA A 66 2.22 -15.94 0.38
N GLY A 67 1.73 -14.82 -0.15
CA GLY A 67 1.55 -13.60 0.62
C GLY A 67 1.08 -12.42 -0.22
N ALA A 68 1.20 -11.23 0.34
CA ALA A 68 0.99 -9.98 -0.37
C ALA A 68 1.92 -8.86 0.14
N GLU A 69 2.24 -7.91 -0.72
CA GLU A 69 2.82 -6.62 -0.36
C GLU A 69 1.69 -5.61 -0.14
N ALA A 70 1.66 -4.97 1.03
CA ALA A 70 0.77 -3.90 1.41
C ALA A 70 1.26 -2.56 0.86
N LEU A 71 0.41 -1.90 0.10
CA LEU A 71 0.75 -0.71 -0.66
C LEU A 71 -0.19 0.40 -0.30
N MET A 72 0.33 1.37 0.45
CA MET A 72 -0.46 2.50 0.86
C MET A 72 -0.95 3.31 -0.34
N ARG A 73 -2.19 3.78 -0.26
CA ARG A 73 -2.80 4.72 -1.19
C ARG A 73 -3.50 5.81 -0.40
N TRP A 74 -3.49 7.03 -0.94
CA TRP A 74 -4.24 8.13 -0.35
C TRP A 74 -5.36 8.56 -1.30
N ARG A 75 -6.61 8.32 -0.90
CA ARG A 75 -7.82 8.84 -1.54
C ARG A 75 -8.01 10.31 -1.18
N HIS A 76 -7.25 11.19 -1.85
CA HIS A 76 -7.37 12.62 -1.64
C HIS A 76 -8.67 13.15 -2.26
N PRO A 77 -9.46 13.99 -1.54
CA PRO A 77 -10.80 14.41 -1.98
C PRO A 77 -10.79 15.18 -3.31
N ARG A 78 -9.73 15.93 -3.61
CA ARG A 78 -9.62 16.75 -4.83
C ARG A 78 -8.73 16.16 -5.92
N LEU A 79 -7.76 15.33 -5.53
CA LEU A 79 -6.73 14.82 -6.45
C LEU A 79 -6.94 13.34 -6.81
N GLY A 80 -7.92 12.69 -6.18
CA GLY A 80 -8.17 11.27 -6.38
C GLY A 80 -7.15 10.39 -5.67
N LEU A 81 -6.86 9.23 -6.25
CA LEU A 81 -6.01 8.22 -5.66
C LEU A 81 -4.52 8.54 -5.90
N LEU A 82 -3.82 8.93 -4.83
CA LEU A 82 -2.40 9.24 -4.88
C LEU A 82 -1.55 8.01 -4.50
N PRO A 83 -0.51 7.68 -5.29
CA PRO A 83 0.46 6.65 -4.94
C PRO A 83 1.48 7.16 -3.92
N PRO A 84 2.15 6.26 -3.18
CA PRO A 84 3.04 6.61 -2.07
C PRO A 84 4.21 7.49 -2.50
N GLY A 85 4.75 7.29 -3.70
CA GLY A 85 5.85 8.12 -4.23
C GLY A 85 5.52 9.61 -4.38
N GLN A 86 4.24 9.99 -4.37
CA GLN A 86 3.84 11.40 -4.44
C GLN A 86 3.78 12.08 -3.07
N PHE A 87 3.67 11.32 -1.96
CA PHE A 87 3.45 11.91 -0.64
C PHE A 87 4.39 11.43 0.47
N LEU A 88 4.94 10.21 0.37
CA LEU A 88 5.86 9.69 1.38
C LEU A 88 7.14 10.53 1.55
N PRO A 89 7.82 11.05 0.49
CA PRO A 89 9.03 11.85 0.69
C PRO A 89 8.78 13.12 1.53
N LEU A 90 7.60 13.73 1.33
CA LEU A 90 7.18 14.89 2.11
C LEU A 90 6.70 14.47 3.49
N ALA A 91 5.99 13.35 3.64
CA ALA A 91 5.59 12.81 4.93
C ALA A 91 6.80 12.60 5.86
N GLU A 92 7.89 12.05 5.32
CA GLU A 92 9.16 11.89 6.00
C GLU A 92 9.78 13.23 6.38
N SER A 93 9.83 14.18 5.45
CA SER A 93 10.35 15.54 5.70
C SER A 93 9.56 16.31 6.76
N PHE A 94 8.26 16.00 6.91
CA PHE A 94 7.38 16.60 7.93
C PHE A 94 7.28 15.77 9.22
N GLY A 95 8.00 14.65 9.33
CA GLY A 95 8.01 13.81 10.52
C GLY A 95 6.72 13.02 10.77
N LEU A 96 5.88 12.80 9.74
CA LEU A 96 4.58 12.10 9.84
C LEU A 96 4.69 10.56 9.76
N MET A 97 5.91 10.04 9.59
CA MET A 97 6.13 8.60 9.41
C MET A 97 5.74 7.73 10.60
N PRO A 98 5.93 8.15 11.87
CA PRO A 98 5.47 7.38 13.02
C PRO A 98 3.95 7.15 13.01
N GLU A 99 3.17 8.20 12.76
CA GLU A 99 1.70 8.15 12.74
C GLU A 99 1.19 7.34 11.55
N ILE A 100 1.76 7.56 10.37
CA ILE A 100 1.44 6.78 9.17
C ILE A 100 1.80 5.31 9.37
N GLY A 101 2.98 5.01 9.93
CA GLY A 101 3.44 3.66 10.18
C GLY A 101 2.54 2.92 11.17
N ALA A 102 2.13 3.57 12.25
CA ALA A 102 1.19 3.01 13.22
C ALA A 102 -0.17 2.69 12.56
N TRP A 103 -0.68 3.59 11.73
CA TRP A 103 -1.92 3.37 10.98
C TRP A 103 -1.79 2.19 10.00
N VAL A 104 -0.72 2.15 9.20
CA VAL A 104 -0.45 1.06 8.23
C VAL A 104 -0.37 -0.28 8.94
N LEU A 105 0.35 -0.36 10.06
CA LEU A 105 0.50 -1.60 10.83
C LEU A 105 -0.85 -2.08 11.38
N GLY A 106 -1.63 -1.17 11.99
CA GLY A 106 -2.95 -1.51 12.51
C GLY A 106 -3.90 -2.02 11.42
N GLU A 107 -3.91 -1.36 10.26
CA GLU A 107 -4.73 -1.75 9.11
C GLU A 107 -4.27 -3.09 8.52
N ALA A 108 -2.97 -3.31 8.39
CA ALA A 108 -2.37 -4.57 7.92
C ALA A 108 -2.73 -5.74 8.85
N CYS A 109 -2.62 -5.58 10.17
CA CYS A 109 -3.03 -6.57 11.14
C CYS A 109 -4.54 -6.88 11.06
N ARG A 110 -5.38 -5.84 10.95
CA ARG A 110 -6.82 -6.01 10.77
C ARG A 110 -7.14 -6.77 9.49
N GLN A 111 -6.44 -6.47 8.40
CA GLN A 111 -6.63 -7.18 7.14
C GLN A 111 -6.19 -8.63 7.22
N MET A 112 -5.04 -8.91 7.84
CA MET A 112 -4.56 -10.26 8.08
C MET A 112 -5.58 -11.09 8.86
N HIS A 113 -6.18 -10.51 9.90
CA HIS A 113 -7.22 -11.17 10.67
C HIS A 113 -8.46 -11.52 9.83
N LYS A 114 -8.87 -10.63 8.91
CA LYS A 114 -9.98 -10.88 7.98
C LYS A 114 -9.70 -12.00 6.98
N TRP A 115 -8.43 -12.17 6.60
CA TRP A 115 -8.02 -13.21 5.65
C TRP A 115 -7.78 -14.59 6.26
N GLN A 116 -8.03 -14.76 7.57
CA GLN A 116 -7.87 -16.06 8.23
C GLN A 116 -8.63 -17.17 7.48
N GLY A 117 -7.86 -18.03 6.79
CA GLY A 117 -8.31 -19.24 6.12
C GLY A 117 -8.03 -20.48 6.96
N PRO A 118 -8.54 -21.65 6.55
CA PRO A 118 -8.31 -22.89 7.29
C PRO A 118 -6.81 -23.21 7.36
N ALA A 119 -6.32 -23.44 8.58
CA ALA A 119 -5.00 -23.95 8.96
C ALA A 119 -3.79 -23.35 8.22
N TRP A 120 -3.22 -22.30 8.80
CA TRP A 120 -1.78 -22.05 8.92
C TRP A 120 -0.89 -22.60 7.79
N GLN A 121 -0.98 -22.00 6.61
CA GLN A 121 0.22 -21.80 5.79
C GLN A 121 0.78 -20.41 6.14
N PRO A 122 2.11 -20.23 6.21
CA PRO A 122 2.70 -18.93 6.51
C PRO A 122 2.38 -17.94 5.40
N PHE A 123 1.29 -17.18 5.57
CA PHE A 123 0.90 -16.10 4.66
C PHE A 123 1.62 -14.82 5.07
N ARG A 124 2.52 -14.34 4.21
CA ARG A 124 3.32 -13.14 4.48
C ARG A 124 2.55 -11.89 4.08
N LEU A 125 2.51 -10.88 4.95
CA LEU A 125 2.19 -9.51 4.58
C LEU A 125 3.43 -8.66 4.76
N ALA A 126 3.91 -8.09 3.65
CA ALA A 126 5.11 -7.26 3.57
C ALA A 126 4.75 -5.79 3.37
#